data_AF-A0A920MCY7-F1
#
_entry.id   AF-A0A920MCY7-F1
#
_cell.length_a   1.000
_cell.length_b   1.000
_cell.length_c   1.000
_cell.angle_alpha   90.00
_cell.angle_beta   90.00
_cell.angle_gamma   90.00
#
_symmetry.space_group_name_H-M   'P 1'
#
loop_
_entity.id
_entity.type
_entity.pdbx_description
1 polymer ?
#
loop_
_entity_poly.entity_id
_entity_poly.type
_entity_poly.pdbx_seq_one_letter_code
_entity_poly.pdbx_strand_id
1 'polypeptide(L)'
;MVDPGLPGDDSWKALSNRLKTAGYTVDNIHTVIVTHSHFDHFGGAERIRSETGAKILTHRNFRKAFNRSEVEENEDSDALDPNSEEAQQAVIERIFSERLPWGTKRTKPAPEEIERFRKMGRFNSSWFKTPEPNVEVEEMKLLNWVEGNGCPFNSRSHQ
;
A
#
# COMPACT_ATOMS: atom_id res chain seq x y z
N MET A 1 9.07 -4.21 8.01
CA MET A 1 8.13 -3.06 7.96
C MET A 1 6.72 -3.60 7.82
N VAL A 2 5.77 -3.10 8.59
CA VAL A 2 4.34 -3.44 8.43
C VAL A 2 3.64 -2.18 7.95
N ASP A 3 2.87 -2.29 6.87
CA ASP A 3 2.05 -1.22 6.28
C ASP A 3 2.77 0.13 6.12
N PRO A 4 3.57 0.32 5.06
CA PRO A 4 4.37 1.53 4.83
C PRO A 4 3.58 2.80 4.51
N GLY A 5 2.29 2.83 4.81
CA GLY A 5 1.47 4.03 4.74
C GLY A 5 1.03 4.39 3.33
N LEU A 6 0.50 5.60 3.23
CA LEU A 6 0.05 6.21 1.98
C LEU A 6 1.18 6.37 0.95
N PRO A 7 0.83 6.44 -0.35
CA PRO A 7 1.77 6.87 -1.37
C PRO A 7 2.11 8.36 -1.28
N GLY A 8 3.19 8.75 -1.94
CA GLY A 8 3.59 10.14 -2.11
C GLY A 8 4.70 10.60 -1.16
N ASP A 9 5.28 11.75 -1.50
CA ASP A 9 6.51 12.23 -0.86
C ASP A 9 6.34 12.64 0.60
N ASP A 10 5.16 13.13 1.00
CA ASP A 10 4.90 13.51 2.39
C ASP A 10 4.90 12.28 3.31
N SER A 11 4.24 11.20 2.87
CA SER A 11 4.24 9.92 3.57
C SER A 11 5.65 9.34 3.62
N TRP A 12 6.39 9.42 2.50
CA TRP A 12 7.79 8.97 2.44
C TRP A 12 8.72 9.71 3.39
N LYS A 13 8.63 11.05 3.44
CA LYS A 13 9.39 11.88 4.37
C LYS A 13 9.04 11.54 5.81
N ALA A 14 7.75 11.38 6.12
CA ALA A 14 7.30 10.99 7.46
C ALA A 14 7.85 9.62 7.87
N LEU A 15 7.79 8.63 6.97
CA LEU A 15 8.34 7.29 7.17
C LEU A 15 9.85 7.34 7.44
N SER A 16 10.60 8.00 6.55
CA SER A 16 12.06 8.12 6.63
C SER A 16 12.50 8.83 7.91
N ASN A 17 11.80 9.89 8.31
CA ASN A 17 12.09 10.62 9.54
C ASN A 17 11.85 9.74 10.78
N ARG A 18 10.74 8.99 10.82
CA ARG A 18 10.43 8.10 11.95
C ARG A 18 11.43 6.95 12.07
N LEU A 19 11.86 6.35 10.96
CA LEU A 19 12.94 5.37 10.96
C LEU A 19 14.23 5.97 11.51
N LYS A 20 14.59 7.17 11.05
CA LYS A 20 15.79 7.88 11.52
C LYS A 20 15.74 8.18 13.02
N THR A 21 14.59 8.61 13.53
CA THR A 21 14.38 8.80 14.99
C THR A 21 14.59 7.50 15.77
N ALA A 22 14.26 6.36 15.18
CA ALA A 22 14.50 5.04 15.76
C ALA A 22 15.93 4.49 15.50
N GLY A 23 16.81 5.25 14.84
CA GLY A 23 18.18 4.83 14.53
C GLY A 23 18.33 3.94 13.29
N TYR A 24 17.30 3.87 12.44
CA TYR A 24 17.29 3.07 11.21
C TYR A 24 17.17 3.95 9.96
N THR A 25 17.54 3.40 8.82
CA THR A 25 17.25 3.95 7.49
C THR A 25 16.32 3.01 6.73
N VAL A 26 15.84 3.47 5.58
CA VAL A 26 15.01 2.66 4.70
C VAL A 26 15.76 1.41 4.23
N ASP A 27 17.08 1.50 4.02
CA ASP A 27 17.95 0.38 3.63
C ASP A 27 18.00 -0.76 4.65
N ASN A 28 17.58 -0.51 5.91
CA ASN A 28 17.47 -1.56 6.91
C ASN A 28 16.20 -2.41 6.75
N ILE A 29 15.28 -2.05 5.85
CA ILE A 29 14.05 -2.80 5.62
C ILE A 29 14.35 -3.99 4.70
N HIS A 30 14.32 -5.20 5.25
CA HIS A 30 14.47 -6.43 4.45
C HIS A 30 13.14 -6.94 3.87
N THR A 31 12.01 -6.65 4.53
CA THR A 31 10.67 -7.10 4.12
C THR A 31 9.61 -6.10 4.53
N VAL A 32 8.65 -5.92 3.63
CA VAL A 32 7.39 -5.21 3.82
C VAL A 32 6.27 -6.24 3.94
N ILE A 33 5.51 -6.18 5.02
CA ILE A 33 4.29 -6.97 5.26
C ILE A 33 3.11 -6.02 5.07
N VAL A 34 2.17 -6.40 4.20
CA VAL A 34 0.93 -5.65 4.00
C VAL A 34 -0.21 -6.43 4.62
N THR A 35 -0.95 -5.77 5.51
CA THR A 35 -2.03 -6.41 6.27
C THR A 35 -3.27 -6.65 5.41
N HIS A 36 -3.67 -5.67 4.61
CA HIS A 36 -4.85 -5.75 3.74
C HIS A 36 -4.75 -4.81 2.53
N SER A 37 -5.73 -4.90 1.62
CA SER A 37 -5.71 -4.33 0.27
C SER A 37 -6.13 -2.86 0.18
N HIS A 38 -6.06 -2.10 1.28
CA HIS A 38 -6.23 -0.66 1.23
C HIS A 38 -4.91 0.06 0.92
N PHE A 39 -5.01 1.07 0.05
CA PHE A 39 -3.86 1.77 -0.52
C PHE A 39 -3.06 2.60 0.50
N ASP A 40 -3.67 2.96 1.62
CA ASP A 40 -3.00 3.61 2.74
C ASP A 40 -2.16 2.64 3.58
N HIS A 41 -2.27 1.34 3.33
CA HIS A 41 -1.42 0.32 3.94
C HIS A 41 -0.24 -0.05 3.05
N PHE A 42 -0.42 -0.14 1.72
CA PHE A 42 0.67 -0.56 0.81
C PHE A 42 1.33 0.56 0.00
N GLY A 43 0.88 1.81 0.13
CA GLY A 43 1.28 2.92 -0.74
C GLY A 43 2.79 3.18 -0.83
N GLY A 44 3.55 2.88 0.23
CA GLY A 44 5.01 2.96 0.22
C GLY A 44 5.75 1.68 -0.18
N ALA A 45 5.06 0.54 -0.36
CA ALA A 45 5.69 -0.78 -0.48
C ALA A 45 6.58 -0.91 -1.72
N GLU A 46 6.06 -0.46 -2.86
CA GLU A 46 6.76 -0.51 -4.15
C GLU A 46 7.98 0.40 -4.19
N ARG A 47 7.88 1.58 -3.55
CA ARG A 47 9.03 2.47 -3.39
C ARG A 47 10.12 1.82 -2.54
N ILE A 48 9.77 1.27 -1.37
CA ILE A 48 10.73 0.56 -0.51
C ILE A 48 11.40 -0.56 -1.30
N ARG A 49 10.64 -1.39 -2.01
CA ARG A 49 11.19 -2.47 -2.83
C ARG A 49 12.18 -1.95 -3.87
N SER A 50 11.85 -0.87 -4.57
CA SER A 50 12.73 -0.30 -5.60
C SER A 50 14.03 0.28 -5.03
N GLU A 51 13.98 0.87 -3.83
CA GLU A 51 15.15 1.49 -3.21
C GLU A 51 16.05 0.47 -2.49
N THR A 52 15.48 -0.62 -1.97
CA THR A 52 16.17 -1.52 -1.02
C THR A 52 16.28 -2.97 -1.48
N GLY A 53 15.47 -3.38 -2.47
CA GLY A 53 15.28 -4.78 -2.82
C GLY A 53 14.46 -5.58 -1.79
N ALA A 54 13.78 -4.92 -0.85
CA ALA A 54 12.94 -5.58 0.16
C ALA A 54 11.88 -6.47 -0.48
N LYS A 55 11.63 -7.62 0.14
CA LYS A 55 10.53 -8.51 -0.25
C LYS A 55 9.19 -7.92 0.19
N ILE A 56 8.15 -8.08 -0.62
CA ILE A 56 6.77 -7.77 -0.24
C ILE A 56 6.04 -9.06 0.09
N LEU A 57 5.37 -9.09 1.25
CA LEU A 57 4.58 -10.19 1.75
C LEU A 57 3.14 -9.75 1.91
N THR A 58 2.21 -10.51 1.33
CA THR A 58 0.77 -10.29 1.47
C THR A 58 0.07 -11.60 1.83
N HIS A 59 -1.17 -11.51 2.30
CA HIS A 59 -2.06 -12.67 2.32
C HIS A 59 -2.40 -13.10 0.88
N ARG A 60 -2.75 -14.37 0.67
CA ARG A 60 -3.11 -14.92 -0.65
C ARG A 60 -4.39 -14.28 -1.22
N ASN A 61 -5.31 -13.91 -0.34
CA ASN A 61 -6.54 -13.18 -0.69
C ASN A 61 -6.30 -11.67 -0.78
N PHE A 62 -5.03 -11.21 -0.79
CA PHE A 62 -4.75 -9.81 -1.06
C PHE A 62 -5.25 -9.49 -2.47
N ARG A 63 -6.27 -8.65 -2.53
CA ARG A 63 -6.93 -8.27 -3.77
C ARG A 63 -5.96 -7.42 -4.57
N LYS A 64 -5.39 -8.03 -5.60
CA LYS A 64 -4.75 -7.29 -6.68
C LYS A 64 -5.90 -6.70 -7.49
N ALA A 65 -5.89 -5.38 -7.67
CA ALA A 65 -6.58 -4.55 -8.66
C ALA A 65 -7.42 -5.18 -9.81
N PHE A 66 -7.11 -6.39 -10.27
CA PHE A 66 -7.72 -7.04 -11.43
C PHE A 66 -8.24 -8.47 -11.21
N ASN A 67 -8.38 -8.97 -9.98
CA ASN A 67 -9.00 -10.30 -9.81
C ASN A 67 -10.53 -10.22 -10.01
N ARG A 68 -10.96 -10.35 -11.27
CA ARG A 68 -12.36 -10.25 -11.73
C ARG A 68 -13.32 -11.25 -11.08
N SER A 69 -12.83 -12.32 -10.48
CA SER A 69 -13.67 -13.37 -9.87
C SER A 69 -14.00 -13.15 -8.40
N GLU A 70 -13.42 -12.18 -7.72
CA GLU A 70 -13.76 -11.86 -6.32
C GLU A 70 -14.23 -10.42 -6.26
N VAL A 71 -15.44 -10.17 -6.77
CA VAL A 71 -16.15 -8.88 -6.66
C VAL A 71 -17.26 -8.95 -5.60
N GLU A 72 -17.42 -10.11 -4.95
CA GLU A 72 -18.47 -10.37 -3.97
C GLU A 72 -17.84 -10.49 -2.58
N GLU A 73 -17.66 -9.34 -1.94
CA GLU A 73 -17.69 -9.10 -0.49
C GLU A 73 -17.29 -7.62 -0.33
N ASN A 74 -18.27 -6.80 0.06
CA ASN A 74 -18.22 -5.34 -0.03
C ASN A 74 -17.35 -4.72 1.06
N GLU A 75 -16.27 -4.03 0.66
CA GLU A 75 -15.66 -2.88 1.34
C GLU A 75 -15.20 -1.88 0.25
N ASP A 76 -15.93 -0.79 0.08
CA ASP A 76 -15.89 0.08 -1.11
C ASP A 76 -14.53 0.74 -1.45
N SER A 77 -13.53 0.66 -0.58
CA SER A 77 -12.17 1.19 -0.82
C SER A 77 -11.19 0.15 -1.40
N ASP A 78 -11.52 -1.15 -1.35
CA ASP A 78 -10.68 -2.25 -1.84
C ASP A 78 -10.72 -2.42 -3.37
N ALA A 79 -11.68 -1.78 -4.04
CA ALA A 79 -11.88 -1.92 -5.48
C ALA A 79 -11.01 -0.96 -6.32
N LEU A 80 -10.26 -0.05 -5.69
CA LEU A 80 -9.44 0.92 -6.40
C LEU A 80 -8.21 0.21 -6.96
N ASP A 81 -8.09 0.13 -8.29
CA ASP A 81 -6.82 -0.14 -8.94
C ASP A 81 -6.06 1.19 -9.18
N PRO A 82 -5.00 1.47 -8.41
CA PRO A 82 -4.04 2.53 -8.70
C PRO A 82 -3.47 2.56 -10.11
N ASN A 83 -3.34 1.39 -10.75
CA ASN A 83 -2.36 1.19 -11.80
C ASN A 83 -2.82 1.64 -13.20
N SER A 84 -4.11 1.98 -13.39
CA SER A 84 -4.61 2.52 -14.66
C SER A 84 -5.66 3.61 -14.47
N GLU A 85 -5.56 4.71 -15.23
CA GLU A 85 -6.52 5.83 -15.15
C GLU A 85 -7.94 5.39 -15.53
N GLU A 86 -8.06 4.47 -16.50
CA GLU A 86 -9.34 3.92 -16.94
C GLU A 86 -9.99 3.04 -15.87
N ALA A 87 -9.21 2.23 -15.14
CA ALA A 87 -9.75 1.45 -14.02
C ALA A 87 -10.13 2.36 -12.86
N GLN A 88 -9.34 3.38 -12.54
CA GLN A 88 -9.69 4.38 -11.53
C GLN A 88 -11.04 5.03 -11.85
N GLN A 89 -11.25 5.46 -13.10
CA GLN A 89 -12.50 6.10 -13.51
C GLN A 89 -13.69 5.13 -13.47
N ALA A 90 -13.54 3.90 -13.95
CA ALA A 90 -14.59 2.88 -13.93
C ALA A 90 -14.99 2.48 -12.50
N VAL A 91 -14.01 2.36 -11.60
CA VAL A 91 -14.25 2.06 -10.19
C VAL A 91 -14.93 3.24 -9.49
N ILE A 92 -14.49 4.47 -9.75
CA ILE A 92 -15.13 5.69 -9.25
C ILE A 92 -16.60 5.73 -9.69
N GLU A 93 -16.89 5.52 -10.97
CA GLU A 93 -18.27 5.50 -11.48
C GLU A 93 -19.12 4.41 -10.83
N ARG A 94 -18.56 3.22 -10.62
CA ARG A 94 -19.23 2.14 -9.92
C ARG A 94 -19.53 2.49 -8.46
N ILE A 95 -18.53 2.89 -7.69
CA ILE A 95 -18.64 3.25 -6.27
C ILE A 95 -19.70 4.34 -6.05
N PHE A 96 -19.78 5.33 -6.94
CA PHE A 96 -20.72 6.44 -6.81
C PHE A 96 -22.11 6.17 -7.43
N SER A 97 -22.26 5.13 -8.26
CA SER A 97 -23.56 4.74 -8.83
C SER A 97 -24.33 3.75 -7.95
N GLU A 98 -23.63 2.94 -7.15
CA GLU A 98 -24.24 1.99 -6.23
C GLU A 98 -24.90 2.69 -5.03
N ARG A 99 -26.06 2.17 -4.60
CA ARG A 99 -26.67 2.58 -3.33
C ARG A 99 -25.94 1.89 -2.20
N LEU A 100 -25.67 2.63 -1.15
CA LEU A 100 -25.11 2.08 0.07
C LEU A 100 -26.11 1.07 0.69
N PRO A 101 -25.64 0.05 1.42
CA PRO A 101 -26.49 -0.98 2.02
C PRO A 101 -27.63 -0.44 2.92
N TRP A 102 -27.48 0.79 3.43
CA TRP A 102 -28.49 1.49 4.23
C TRP A 102 -29.39 2.44 3.40
N GLY A 103 -29.41 2.33 2.07
CA GLY A 103 -30.39 2.93 1.18
C GLY A 103 -30.08 4.33 0.65
N THR A 104 -29.03 5.00 1.16
CA THR A 104 -28.61 6.32 0.67
C THR A 104 -27.71 6.20 -0.56
N LYS A 105 -27.75 7.23 -1.43
CA LYS A 105 -26.79 7.36 -2.53
C LYS A 105 -25.48 7.91 -1.99
N ARG A 106 -24.36 7.39 -2.48
CA ARG A 106 -23.05 7.96 -2.19
C ARG A 106 -22.91 9.32 -2.88
N THR A 107 -22.40 10.32 -2.16
CA THR A 107 -22.10 11.64 -2.74
C THR A 107 -20.62 11.73 -3.09
N LYS A 108 -20.31 12.16 -4.31
CA LYS A 108 -18.93 12.42 -4.72
C LYS A 108 -18.33 13.56 -3.87
N PRO A 109 -17.04 13.47 -3.47
CA PRO A 109 -16.32 14.62 -2.92
C PRO A 109 -16.41 15.82 -3.86
N ALA A 110 -16.27 17.03 -3.31
CA ALA A 110 -16.33 18.23 -4.13
C ALA A 110 -15.20 18.23 -5.20
N PRO A 111 -15.40 18.81 -6.40
CA PRO A 111 -14.37 18.87 -7.42
C PRO A 111 -13.03 19.45 -6.94
N GLU A 112 -13.09 20.42 -6.02
CA GLU A 112 -11.92 21.02 -5.38
C GLU A 112 -11.14 20.01 -4.52
N GLU A 113 -11.84 19.13 -3.80
CA GLU A 113 -11.24 18.07 -3.00
C GLU A 113 -10.57 17.03 -3.92
N ILE A 114 -11.22 16.67 -5.01
CA ILE A 114 -10.66 15.75 -6.02
C ILE A 114 -9.36 16.32 -6.60
N GLU A 115 -9.36 17.60 -7.00
CA GLU A 115 -8.16 18.25 -7.54
C GLU A 115 -7.07 18.40 -6.47
N ARG A 116 -7.44 18.60 -5.19
CA ARG A 116 -6.50 18.58 -4.07
C ARG A 116 -5.84 17.22 -3.93
N PHE A 117 -6.60 16.12 -3.99
CA PHE A 117 -6.06 14.76 -3.97
C PHE A 117 -5.13 14.48 -5.16
N ARG A 118 -5.49 14.97 -6.35
CA ARG A 118 -4.67 14.87 -7.57
C ARG A 118 -3.35 15.64 -7.45
N LYS A 119 -3.40 16.89 -6.97
CA LYS A 119 -2.22 17.76 -6.74
C LYS A 119 -1.29 17.25 -5.65
N MET A 120 -1.82 16.52 -4.66
CA MET A 120 -1.01 15.85 -3.64
C MET A 120 -0.20 14.66 -4.19
N GLY A 121 -0.31 14.34 -5.49
CA GLY A 121 0.48 13.29 -6.13
C GLY A 121 0.18 11.88 -5.61
N ARG A 122 -0.90 11.71 -4.83
CA ARG A 122 -1.26 10.44 -4.18
C ARG A 122 -1.59 9.33 -5.19
N PHE A 123 -2.03 9.71 -6.39
CA PHE A 123 -2.45 8.79 -7.45
C PHE A 123 -1.58 8.89 -8.72
N ASN A 124 -0.60 9.81 -8.76
CA ASN A 124 0.08 10.24 -9.98
C ASN A 124 1.60 9.93 -9.97
N SER A 125 2.02 8.95 -9.19
CA SER A 125 3.44 8.62 -9.05
C SER A 125 3.74 7.21 -9.56
N SER A 126 4.92 7.03 -10.19
CA SER A 126 5.43 5.71 -10.61
C SER A 126 5.54 4.69 -9.47
N TRP A 127 5.46 5.18 -8.24
CA TRP A 127 5.55 4.44 -6.98
C TRP A 127 4.19 4.06 -6.41
N PHE A 128 3.09 4.67 -6.89
CA PHE A 128 1.74 4.29 -6.47
C PHE A 128 1.27 3.13 -7.33
N LYS A 129 1.62 1.92 -6.88
CA LYS A 129 1.23 0.69 -7.55
C LYS A 129 0.71 -0.32 -6.55
N THR A 130 -0.32 -1.06 -6.95
CA THR A 130 -0.72 -2.27 -6.23
C THR A 130 0.49 -3.20 -6.20
N PRO A 131 0.96 -3.62 -5.01
CA PRO A 131 2.21 -4.35 -4.94
C PRO A 131 2.07 -5.75 -5.53
N GLU A 132 3.12 -6.19 -6.22
CA GLU A 132 3.25 -7.61 -6.56
C GLU A 132 4.00 -8.33 -5.42
N PRO A 133 3.34 -9.25 -4.69
CA PRO A 133 3.97 -9.96 -3.57
C PRO A 133 5.08 -10.89 -4.07
N ASN A 134 6.20 -10.87 -3.35
CA ASN A 134 7.23 -11.90 -3.47
C ASN A 134 6.86 -13.15 -2.67
N VAL A 135 6.08 -12.98 -1.60
CA VAL A 135 5.66 -14.05 -0.70
C VAL A 135 4.16 -13.90 -0.43
N GLU A 136 3.41 -14.96 -0.69
CA GLU A 136 2.01 -15.04 -0.34
C GLU A 136 1.82 -16.05 0.81
N VAL A 137 0.98 -15.68 1.78
CA VAL A 137 0.62 -16.52 2.93
C VAL A 137 -0.86 -16.83 2.96
N GLU A 138 -1.18 -18.01 3.49
CA GLU A 138 -2.56 -18.42 3.73
C GLU A 138 -2.89 -18.24 5.22
N GLU A 139 -4.17 -18.36 5.55
CA GLU A 139 -4.67 -18.33 6.91
C GLU A 139 -3.89 -19.29 7.81
N MET A 140 -3.50 -18.82 9.01
CA MET A 140 -2.69 -19.55 9.99
C MET A 140 -1.32 -20.08 9.51
N LYS A 141 -0.82 -19.67 8.34
CA LYS A 141 0.51 -20.07 7.87
C LYS A 141 1.60 -19.41 8.71
N LEU A 142 2.40 -20.25 9.38
CA LEU A 142 3.59 -19.80 10.11
C LEU A 142 4.76 -19.56 9.15
N LEU A 143 5.41 -18.41 9.30
CA LEU A 143 6.65 -18.09 8.59
C LEU A 143 7.83 -18.10 9.56
N ASN A 144 8.85 -18.87 9.21
CA ASN A 144 10.11 -18.89 9.93
C ASN A 144 11.12 -17.99 9.20
N TRP A 145 11.54 -16.92 9.86
CA TRP A 145 12.59 -16.06 9.38
C TRP A 145 13.94 -16.64 9.80
N VAL A 146 14.60 -17.34 8.89
CA VAL A 146 16.00 -17.74 9.10
C VAL A 146 16.87 -16.54 8.75
N GLU A 147 17.77 -16.14 9.64
CA GLU A 147 18.75 -15.08 9.39
C GLU A 147 19.69 -15.46 8.24
N GLY A 148 19.25 -15.23 7.00
CA GLY A 148 20.04 -15.42 5.80
C GLY A 148 20.78 -14.13 5.46
N ASN A 149 22.06 -14.08 5.82
CA ASN A 149 23.12 -13.17 5.33
C ASN A 149 22.71 -11.72 5.01
N GLY A 150 23.02 -10.81 5.94
CA GLY A 150 23.47 -9.46 5.58
C GLY A 150 22.53 -8.31 5.92
N CYS A 151 22.17 -8.14 7.19
CA CYS A 151 22.00 -6.78 7.71
C CYS A 151 23.23 -6.51 8.59
N PRO A 152 24.16 -5.62 8.20
CA PRO A 152 25.14 -5.13 9.16
C PRO A 152 24.34 -4.26 10.13
N PHE A 153 23.90 -4.84 11.24
CA PHE A 153 23.44 -4.09 12.39
C PHE A 153 24.69 -3.36 12.90
N ASN A 154 24.98 -2.20 12.30
CA ASN A 154 26.11 -1.38 12.67
C ASN A 154 25.74 -0.72 14.00
N SER A 155 25.94 -1.47 15.09
CA SER A 155 25.89 -0.96 16.44
C SER A 155 27.05 0.03 16.62
N ARG A 156 26.92 1.23 16.07
CA ARG A 156 27.70 2.36 16.57
C ARG A 156 27.10 2.74 17.90
N SER A 157 27.66 2.12 18.94
CA SER A 157 27.63 2.60 20.30
C SER A 157 27.87 4.11 20.30
N HIS A 158 26.87 4.87 20.73
CA HIS A 158 27.09 6.23 21.20
C HIS A 158 27.84 6.10 22.52
N GLN A 159 29.14 6.42 22.49
CA GLN A 159 29.83 7.01 23.64
C GLN A 159 29.68 8.52 23.55
#